data_AF-A0A8H7SMN3-F1
#
_entry.id   AF-A0A8H7SMN3-F1
#
_cell.length_a   1.000
_cell.length_b   1.000
_cell.length_c   1.000
_cell.angle_alpha   90.00
_cell.angle_beta   90.00
_cell.angle_gamma   90.00
#
_symmetry.space_group_name_H-M   'P 1'
#
loop_
_entity.id
_entity.type
_entity.pdbx_description
1 polymer ?
#
loop_
_entity_poly.entity_id
_entity_poly.type
_entity_poly.pdbx_seq_one_letter_code
_entity_poly.pdbx_strand_id
1 'polypeptide(L)'
;MEDTVMILDQSEAIPATESKVRQTTPYMTRYERARILGTRALQISLNAPVMVELDGESDALAIAMKELREKKIPLIVRRFLPDGTFEDWDVCNLIIE
;
A
#
# COMPACT_ATOMS: atom_id res chain seq x y z
N MET A 1 1.97 12.86 16.95
CA MET A 1 1.01 12.52 15.88
C MET A 1 0.96 11.01 15.91
N GLU A 2 -0.10 10.43 16.46
CA GLU A 2 -0.21 8.96 16.49
C GLU A 2 -0.44 8.50 15.05
N ASP A 3 0.44 7.64 14.55
CA ASP A 3 0.37 7.09 13.22
C ASP A 3 -0.81 6.11 13.14
N THR A 4 -1.98 6.58 12.72
CA THR A 4 -3.20 5.77 12.56
C THR A 4 -3.19 4.88 11.31
N VAL A 5 -2.11 4.93 10.51
CA VAL A 5 -1.96 4.16 9.27
C VAL A 5 -0.64 3.40 9.31
N MET A 6 -0.70 2.09 9.18
CA MET A 6 0.47 1.21 9.08
C MET A 6 0.53 0.56 7.70
N ILE A 7 1.74 0.45 7.14
CA ILE A 7 1.98 -0.24 5.86
C ILE A 7 2.59 -1.59 6.18
N LEU A 8 1.98 -2.66 5.65
CA LEU A 8 2.38 -4.05 5.86
C LEU A 8 2.74 -4.70 4.53
N ASP A 9 3.61 -5.71 4.58
CA ASP A 9 3.80 -6.63 3.45
C ASP A 9 2.56 -7.54 3.33
N GLN A 10 2.18 -7.94 2.12
CA GLN A 10 1.08 -8.88 1.89
C GLN A 10 1.27 -10.24 2.57
N SER A 11 2.52 -10.66 2.80
CA SER A 11 2.86 -11.89 3.53
C SER A 11 2.54 -11.83 5.03
N GLU A 12 2.47 -10.62 5.61
CA GLU A 12 2.15 -10.37 7.02
C GLU A 12 0.66 -10.09 7.26
N ALA A 13 -0.15 -10.15 6.20
CA ALA A 13 -1.59 -10.00 6.27
C ALA A 13 -2.21 -11.14 7.07
N ILE A 14 -3.07 -10.81 8.03
CA ILE A 14 -3.92 -11.82 8.67
C ILE A 14 -5.01 -12.16 7.65
N PRO A 15 -5.24 -13.45 7.29
CA PRO A 15 -6.28 -13.82 6.35
C PRO A 15 -7.62 -13.27 6.84
N ALA A 16 -8.24 -12.42 6.02
CA ALA A 16 -9.46 -11.72 6.35
C ALA A 16 -10.55 -12.73 6.74
N THR A 17 -10.83 -12.84 8.03
CA THR A 17 -11.99 -13.57 8.54
C THR A 17 -13.23 -12.73 8.18
N GLU A 18 -14.01 -13.26 7.24
CA GLU A 18 -15.37 -12.89 6.85
C GLU A 18 -15.77 -11.40 6.95
N SER A 19 -15.86 -10.75 5.79
CA SER A 19 -16.87 -9.74 5.42
C SER A 19 -17.44 -8.86 6.55
N LYS A 20 -16.59 -8.23 7.35
CA LYS A 20 -17.01 -7.08 8.15
C LYS A 20 -17.31 -5.93 7.19
N VAL A 21 -18.47 -5.30 7.36
CA VAL A 21 -18.82 -4.06 6.65
C VAL A 21 -17.71 -3.05 6.94
N ARG A 22 -16.95 -2.69 5.90
CA ARG A 22 -15.88 -1.70 6.02
C ARG A 22 -16.50 -0.33 6.21
N GLN A 23 -16.01 0.42 7.19
CA GLN A 23 -16.47 1.77 7.52
C GLN A 23 -15.63 2.83 6.80
N THR A 24 -14.36 2.55 6.53
CA THR A 24 -13.47 3.54 5.89
C THR A 24 -13.66 3.62 4.37
N THR A 25 -13.28 4.75 3.80
CA THR A 25 -13.44 5.06 2.37
C THR A 25 -12.64 4.11 1.46
N PRO A 26 -13.16 3.66 0.31
CA PRO A 26 -12.38 2.87 -0.64
C PRO A 26 -11.28 3.66 -1.36
N TYR A 27 -11.23 4.98 -1.17
CA TYR A 27 -10.25 5.86 -1.79
C TYR A 27 -8.93 5.88 -1.00
N MET A 28 -7.82 5.90 -1.74
CA MET A 28 -6.49 6.10 -1.19
C MET A 28 -6.31 7.57 -0.81
N THR A 29 -5.95 7.83 0.44
CA THR A 29 -5.64 9.19 0.88
C THR A 29 -4.29 9.65 0.32
N ARG A 30 -4.09 10.97 0.20
CA ARG A 30 -2.78 11.53 -0.19
C ARG A 30 -1.63 11.10 0.73
N TYR A 31 -1.93 10.86 2.00
CA TYR A 31 -0.95 10.44 3.01
C TYR A 31 -0.55 8.99 2.81
N GLU A 32 -1.53 8.11 2.59
CA GLU A 32 -1.29 6.71 2.23
C GLU A 32 -0.49 6.60 0.95
N ARG A 33 -0.89 7.33 -0.10
CA ARG A 33 -0.18 7.34 -1.38
C ARG A 33 1.29 7.73 -1.22
N ALA A 34 1.57 8.79 -0.46
CA ALA A 34 2.94 9.22 -0.21
C ALA A 34 3.74 8.17 0.57
N ARG A 35 3.15 7.56 1.61
CA ARG A 35 3.81 6.53 2.43
C ARG A 35 4.07 5.25 1.64
N ILE A 36 3.08 4.78 0.87
CA ILE A 36 3.19 3.60 -0.01
C ILE A 36 4.32 3.79 -1.01
N LEU A 37 4.34 4.92 -1.72
CA LEU A 37 5.40 5.21 -2.70
C LEU A 37 6.78 5.30 -2.04
N GLY A 38 6.88 5.95 -0.88
CA GLY A 38 8.14 6.05 -0.14
C GLY A 38 8.66 4.70 0.35
N THR A 39 7.80 3.91 1.00
CA THR A 39 8.14 2.55 1.46
C THR A 39 8.52 1.65 0.29
N ARG A 40 7.75 1.69 -0.81
CA ARG A 40 8.02 0.84 -1.97
C ARG A 40 9.29 1.25 -2.72
N ALA A 41 9.52 2.54 -2.90
CA ALA A 41 10.77 3.04 -3.48
C ALA A 41 11.99 2.64 -2.63
N LEU A 42 11.88 2.68 -1.30
CA LEU A 42 12.93 2.20 -0.41
C LEU A 42 13.19 0.69 -0.60
N GLN A 43 12.13 -0.14 -0.66
CA GLN A 43 12.27 -1.57 -0.93
C GLN A 43 13.00 -1.84 -2.25
N ILE A 44 12.60 -1.16 -3.33
CA ILE A 44 13.25 -1.28 -4.66
C ILE A 44 14.73 -0.85 -4.58
N SER A 45 15.03 0.23 -3.86
CA SER A 45 16.40 0.71 -3.66
C SER A 45 17.27 -0.28 -2.89
N LEU A 46 16.65 -1.13 -2.06
CA LEU A 46 17.27 -2.24 -1.35
C LEU A 46 17.20 -3.55 -2.13
N ASN A 47 17.07 -3.47 -3.47
CA ASN A 47 17.04 -4.59 -4.39
C ASN A 47 15.87 -5.57 -4.19
N ALA A 48 14.73 -5.11 -3.65
CA ALA A 48 13.52 -5.92 -3.61
C ALA A 48 13.01 -6.23 -5.04
N PRO A 49 12.33 -7.38 -5.25
CA PRO A 49 11.78 -7.73 -6.56
C PRO A 49 10.75 -6.69 -7.04
N VAL A 50 10.89 -6.26 -8.30
CA VAL A 50 9.95 -5.36 -8.97
C VAL A 50 8.82 -6.18 -9.62
N MET A 51 7.59 -5.71 -9.50
CA MET A 51 6.38 -6.43 -9.93
C MET A 51 5.89 -6.02 -11.34
N VAL A 52 6.53 -5.01 -11.95
CA VAL A 52 6.25 -4.50 -13.30
C VAL A 52 7.44 -4.69 -14.22
N GLU A 53 7.19 -4.69 -15.53
CA GLU A 53 8.25 -4.66 -16.53
C GLU A 53 8.91 -3.27 -16.53
N LEU A 54 10.24 -3.25 -16.66
CA LEU A 54 11.03 -2.03 -16.71
C LEU A 54 11.29 -1.66 -18.17
N ASP A 55 10.90 -0.45 -18.57
CA ASP A 55 11.06 0.14 -19.90
C ASP A 55 12.16 1.22 -19.89
N GLY A 56 13.23 0.97 -19.14
CA GLY A 56 14.35 1.91 -18.96
C GLY A 56 14.24 2.81 -17.72
N GLU A 57 13.27 2.59 -16.84
CA GLU A 57 13.24 3.26 -15.53
C GLU A 57 14.39 2.75 -14.64
N SER A 58 15.19 3.68 -14.14
CA SER A 58 16.28 3.41 -13.17
C SER A 58 16.00 3.99 -11.79
N ASP A 59 15.14 5.01 -11.70
CA ASP A 59 14.77 5.64 -10.44
C ASP A 59 13.74 4.82 -9.68
N ALA A 60 14.02 4.52 -8.40
CA ALA A 60 13.18 3.67 -7.59
C ALA A 60 11.78 4.25 -7.36
N LEU A 61 11.67 5.58 -7.27
CA LEU A 61 10.37 6.25 -7.12
C LEU A 61 9.57 6.17 -8.43
N ALA A 62 10.20 6.34 -9.59
CA ALA A 62 9.57 6.12 -10.90
C ALA A 62 9.02 4.70 -11.04
N ILE A 63 9.79 3.69 -10.64
CA ILE A 63 9.36 2.28 -10.65
C ILE A 63 8.18 2.07 -9.69
N ALA A 64 8.25 2.57 -8.45
CA ALA A 64 7.16 2.47 -7.49
C ALA A 64 5.87 3.17 -7.99
N MET A 65 5.99 4.32 -8.68
CA MET A 65 4.85 4.98 -9.31
C MET A 65 4.24 4.15 -10.44
N LYS A 66 5.06 3.45 -11.23
CA LYS A 66 4.60 2.52 -12.27
C LYS A 66 3.84 1.34 -11.66
N GLU A 67 4.40 0.72 -10.62
CA GLU A 67 3.73 -0.35 -9.89
C GLU A 67 2.40 0.08 -9.26
N LEU A 68 2.33 1.31 -8.72
CA LEU A 68 1.09 1.85 -8.16
C LEU A 68 0.02 2.04 -9.24
N ARG A 69 0.39 2.58 -10.41
CA ARG A 69 -0.53 2.76 -11.55
C ARG A 69 -1.07 1.44 -12.10
N GLU A 70 -0.22 0.42 -12.15
CA GLU A 70 -0.61 -0.93 -12.58
C GLU A 70 -1.26 -1.76 -11.48
N LYS A 71 -1.46 -1.20 -10.27
CA LYS A 71 -2.04 -1.89 -9.12
C LYS A 71 -1.30 -3.19 -8.77
N LYS A 72 0.03 -3.14 -8.77
CA LYS A 72 0.92 -4.30 -8.52
C LYS A 72 1.81 -4.14 -7.28
N ILE A 73 1.58 -3.12 -6.46
CA ILE A 73 2.32 -2.95 -5.21
C ILE A 73 1.89 -4.02 -4.20
N PRO A 74 2.82 -4.87 -3.70
CA PRO A 74 2.52 -5.96 -2.78
C PRO A 74 2.45 -5.49 -1.32
N LEU A 75 1.68 -4.44 -1.06
CA LEU A 75 1.53 -3.85 0.29
C LEU A 75 0.06 -3.78 0.71
N ILE A 76 -0.14 -3.69 2.02
CA ILE A 76 -1.44 -3.50 2.67
C ILE A 76 -1.40 -2.23 3.51
N VAL A 77 -2.48 -1.48 3.47
CA VAL A 77 -2.74 -0.35 4.35
C VAL A 77 -3.62 -0.82 5.50
N ARG A 78 -3.09 -0.83 6.71
CA ARG A 78 -3.85 -1.03 7.94
C ARG A 78 -4.30 0.32 8.48
N ARG A 79 -5.61 0.55 8.53
CA ARG A 79 -6.23 1.77 9.07
C ARG A 79 -6.76 1.49 10.46
N PHE A 80 -6.23 2.18 11.47
CA PHE A 80 -6.73 2.09 12.84
C PHE A 80 -7.94 3.01 13.04
N LEU A 81 -8.98 2.46 13.67
CA LEU A 81 -10.18 3.18 14.09
C LEU A 81 -9.99 3.76 15.51
N PRO A 82 -10.80 4.75 15.92
CA PRO A 82 -10.68 5.36 17.25
C PRO A 82 -10.89 4.40 18.42
N ASP A 83 -11.55 3.26 18.20
CA ASP A 83 -11.77 2.21 19.20
C ASP A 83 -10.58 1.24 19.31
N GLY A 84 -9.50 1.45 18.55
CA GLY A 84 -8.31 0.61 18.51
C GLY A 84 -8.43 -0.61 17.59
N THR A 85 -9.60 -0.83 16.97
CA THR A 85 -9.75 -1.85 15.91
C THR A 85 -9.12 -1.36 14.61
N PHE A 86 -9.01 -2.22 13.60
CA PHE A 86 -8.40 -1.86 12.33
C PHE A 86 -9.06 -2.51 11.11
N GLU A 87 -8.84 -1.88 9.96
CA GLU A 87 -9.22 -2.41 8.65
C GLU A 87 -7.97 -2.54 7.76
N ASP A 88 -7.77 -3.74 7.21
CA ASP A 88 -6.69 -4.02 6.26
C ASP A 88 -7.21 -3.86 4.82
N TRP A 89 -6.53 -2.99 4.07
CA TRP A 89 -6.84 -2.66 2.68
C TRP A 89 -5.67 -3.02 1.77
N ASP A 90 -5.88 -3.94 0.83
CA ASP A 90 -4.88 -4.17 -0.22
C ASP A 90 -4.70 -2.89 -1.05
N VAL A 91 -3.45 -2.49 -1.24
CA VAL A 91 -3.13 -1.30 -2.05
C VAL A 91 -3.71 -1.40 -3.46
N CYS A 92 -3.73 -2.59 -4.05
CA CYS A 92 -4.29 -2.86 -5.38
C CYS A 92 -5.82 -2.59 -5.45
N ASN A 93 -6.52 -2.76 -4.33
CA ASN A 93 -7.99 -2.63 -4.24
C ASN A 93 -8.44 -1.20 -3.92
N LEU A 94 -7.53 -0.31 -3.49
CA LEU A 94 -7.84 1.09 -3.26
C LEU A 94 -8.04 1.86 -4.57
N ILE A 95 -8.95 2.84 -4.54
CA ILE A 95 -9.23 3.75 -5.66
C ILE A 95 -8.27 4.93 -5.56
N ILE A 96 -7.57 5.23 -6.66
CA ILE A 96 -6.63 6.35 -6.76
C ILE A 96 -7.30 7.45 -7.60
N GLU A 97 -7.37 8.66 -7.06
CA GLU A 97 -7.80 9.88 -7.77
C GLU A 97 -6.59 10.70 -8.23
#